data_AF-A0A8T8SAX5-F1
#
_entry.id   AF-A0A8T8SAX5-F1
#
_cell.length_a   1.000
_cell.length_b   1.000
_cell.length_c   1.000
_cell.angle_alpha   90.00
_cell.angle_beta   90.00
_cell.angle_gamma   90.00
#
_symmetry.space_group_name_H-M   'P 1'
#
loop_
_entity.id
_entity.type
_entity.pdbx_description
1 polymer ?
#
loop_
_entity_poly.entity_id
_entity_poly.type
_entity_poly.pdbx_seq_one_letter_code
_entity_poly.pdbx_strand_id
1 'polypeptide(L)'
;TGLTGAKDGKPKPDGAWSPEETVDFLAESIQKGSFYVLCPDNETPREVDLARMQWNISDIIEDRPALSRWHDEWAPKFAEYMKGKGLA
;
A
#
# COMPACT_ATOMS: atom_id res chain seq x y z
N THR A 1 -7.88 -13.50 -5.85
CA THR A 1 -8.68 -13.69 -4.62
C THR A 1 -10.12 -13.27 -4.91
N GLY A 2 -11.11 -14.05 -4.48
CA GLY A 2 -12.52 -13.77 -4.78
C GLY A 2 -13.12 -12.78 -3.78
N LEU A 3 -13.44 -11.57 -4.23
CA LEU A 3 -14.08 -10.49 -3.44
C LEU A 3 -15.50 -10.80 -2.94
N THR A 4 -16.07 -11.98 -3.25
CA THR A 4 -17.48 -12.31 -3.03
C THR A 4 -17.75 -13.36 -1.94
N GLY A 5 -16.73 -13.81 -1.20
CA GLY A 5 -16.85 -14.90 -0.21
C GLY A 5 -17.51 -14.55 1.12
N ALA A 6 -17.90 -13.29 1.37
CA ALA A 6 -18.45 -12.85 2.64
C ALA A 6 -19.79 -13.49 3.03
N LYS A 7 -20.53 -14.07 2.07
CA LYS A 7 -21.87 -14.65 2.31
C LYS A 7 -21.86 -16.01 3.01
N ASP A 8 -20.74 -16.75 2.98
CA ASP A 8 -20.72 -18.16 3.44
C ASP A 8 -20.32 -18.33 4.91
N GLY A 9 -20.29 -17.26 5.72
CA GLY A 9 -19.91 -17.33 7.13
C GLY A 9 -18.45 -17.75 7.37
N LYS A 10 -17.60 -17.70 6.34
CA LYS A 10 -16.16 -17.95 6.47
C LYS A 10 -15.51 -16.82 7.25
N PRO A 11 -14.55 -17.11 8.15
CA PRO A 11 -13.82 -16.08 8.87
C PRO A 11 -13.13 -15.13 7.88
N LYS A 12 -13.18 -13.83 8.18
CA LYS A 12 -12.51 -12.78 7.40
C LYS A 12 -11.01 -13.10 7.36
N PRO A 13 -10.36 -13.07 6.18
CA PRO A 13 -8.90 -13.16 6.10
C PRO A 13 -8.23 -12.01 6.88
N ASP A 14 -7.11 -12.27 7.54
CA ASP A 14 -6.44 -11.27 8.40
C ASP A 14 -6.04 -9.99 7.63
N GLY A 15 -5.64 -10.15 6.36
CA GLY A 15 -5.30 -9.06 5.44
C GLY A 15 -6.49 -8.37 4.75
N ALA A 16 -7.72 -8.77 5.07
CA ALA A 16 -8.92 -8.16 4.49
C ALA A 16 -9.64 -7.30 5.52
N TRP A 17 -10.14 -6.15 5.10
CA TRP A 17 -11.04 -5.33 5.91
C TRP A 17 -12.50 -5.73 5.70
N SER A 18 -13.29 -5.62 6.77
CA SER A 18 -14.74 -5.67 6.68
C SER A 18 -15.27 -4.37 6.07
N PRO A 19 -16.50 -4.38 5.51
CA PRO A 19 -17.15 -3.15 5.08
C PRO A 19 -17.25 -2.09 6.19
N GLU A 20 -17.53 -2.50 7.42
CA GLU A 20 -17.66 -1.63 8.58
C GLU A 20 -16.32 -0.97 8.94
N GLU A 21 -15.23 -1.75 9.02
CA GLU A 21 -13.88 -1.22 9.26
C GLU A 21 -13.50 -0.16 8.21
N THR A 22 -13.86 -0.40 6.95
CA THR A 22 -13.60 0.53 5.84
C THR A 22 -14.39 1.84 5.99
N VAL A 23 -15.66 1.74 6.36
CA VAL A 23 -16.54 2.92 6.52
C VAL A 23 -16.11 3.76 7.73
N ASP A 24 -15.79 3.12 8.85
CA ASP A 24 -15.35 3.80 10.06
C ASP A 24 -14.05 4.58 9.80
N PHE A 25 -13.07 3.93 9.15
CA PHE A 25 -11.81 4.59 8.79
C PHE A 25 -12.00 5.74 7.79
N LEU A 26 -12.90 5.60 6.83
CA LEU A 26 -13.25 6.66 5.89
C LEU A 26 -13.86 7.87 6.63
N ALA A 27 -14.81 7.62 7.54
CA ALA A 27 -15.46 8.68 8.31
C ALA A 27 -14.45 9.47 9.16
N GLU A 28 -13.53 8.78 9.84
CA GLU A 28 -12.44 9.43 10.57
C GLU A 28 -11.52 10.25 9.65
N SER A 29 -11.20 9.71 8.47
CA SER A 29 -10.33 10.40 7.51
C SER A 29 -10.96 11.68 6.97
N ILE A 30 -12.28 11.67 6.73
CA ILE A 30 -13.06 12.85 6.34
C ILE A 30 -13.03 13.91 7.46
N GLN A 31 -13.22 13.50 8.72
CA GLN A 31 -13.14 14.44 9.86
C GLN A 31 -11.75 15.09 9.98
N LYS A 32 -10.69 14.36 9.61
CA LYS A 32 -9.31 14.88 9.54
C LYS A 32 -9.07 15.77 8.30
N GLY A 33 -10.05 15.95 7.42
CA GLY A 33 -9.92 16.74 6.19
C GLY A 33 -9.08 16.06 5.10
N SER A 34 -8.91 14.73 5.16
CA SER A 34 -8.08 13.99 4.21
C SER A 34 -8.82 13.80 2.88
N PHE A 35 -8.19 14.19 1.76
CA PHE A 35 -8.74 13.94 0.42
C PHE A 35 -8.41 12.54 -0.11
N TYR A 36 -7.15 12.11 0.03
CA TYR A 36 -6.74 10.74 -0.29
C TYR A 36 -6.74 9.88 0.96
N VAL A 37 -7.55 8.83 0.95
CA VAL A 37 -7.62 7.83 2.02
C VAL A 37 -6.90 6.57 1.56
N LEU A 38 -5.72 6.35 2.12
CA LEU A 38 -4.99 5.09 1.94
C LEU A 38 -5.46 4.13 3.02
N CYS A 39 -6.15 3.07 2.64
CA CYS A 39 -6.58 2.01 3.56
C CYS A 39 -5.40 1.08 3.86
N PRO A 40 -5.11 0.79 5.15
CA PRO A 40 -4.27 -0.34 5.54
C PRO A 40 -4.76 -1.67 4.96
N ASP A 41 -3.84 -2.57 4.64
CA ASP A 41 -4.12 -3.97 4.23
C ASP A 41 -3.81 -4.97 5.36
N ASN A 42 -3.47 -4.48 6.57
CA ASN A 42 -3.01 -5.26 7.73
C ASN A 42 -1.76 -6.14 7.49
N GLU A 43 -1.12 -6.05 6.33
CA GLU A 43 0.07 -6.86 5.97
C GLU A 43 1.30 -5.98 5.77
N THR A 44 1.11 -4.77 5.25
CA THR A 44 2.17 -3.82 4.95
C THR A 44 2.09 -2.62 5.90
N PRO A 45 3.19 -2.28 6.60
CA PRO A 45 3.23 -1.06 7.39
C PRO A 45 3.04 0.19 6.51
N ARG A 46 2.36 1.22 7.04
CA ARG A 46 2.02 2.45 6.29
C ARG A 46 3.24 3.10 5.66
N GLU A 47 4.34 3.13 6.39
CA GLU A 47 5.62 3.69 5.97
C GLU A 47 6.20 2.98 4.75
N VAL A 48 5.99 1.66 4.63
CA VAL A 48 6.42 0.87 3.47
C VAL A 48 5.57 1.22 2.25
N ASP A 49 4.25 1.35 2.42
CA ASP A 49 3.36 1.76 1.32
C ASP A 49 3.71 3.14 0.80
N LEU A 50 3.90 4.11 1.69
CA LEU A 50 4.29 5.48 1.31
C LEU A 50 5.64 5.49 0.60
N ALA A 51 6.61 4.69 1.05
CA ALA A 51 7.91 4.58 0.40
C ALA A 51 7.80 3.97 -1.01
N ARG A 52 6.96 2.95 -1.18
CA ARG A 52 6.69 2.30 -2.49
C ARG A 52 5.95 3.23 -3.43
N MET A 53 4.95 3.98 -2.94
CA MET A 53 4.25 4.99 -3.72
C MET A 53 5.21 6.07 -4.21
N GLN A 54 6.05 6.60 -3.31
CA GLN A 54 7.06 7.59 -3.68
C GLN A 54 8.03 7.05 -4.74
N TRP A 55 8.50 5.80 -4.60
CA TRP A 55 9.36 5.16 -5.59
C TRP A 55 8.69 5.06 -6.96
N ASN A 56 7.44 4.59 -7.01
CA ASN A 56 6.70 4.45 -8.28
C ASN A 56 6.43 5.81 -8.95
N ILE A 57 6.21 6.88 -8.18
CA ILE A 57 6.08 8.23 -8.75
C ILE A 57 7.43 8.71 -9.30
N SER A 58 8.54 8.39 -8.63
CA SER A 58 9.89 8.67 -9.15
C SER A 58 10.19 7.94 -10.46
N ASP A 59 9.59 6.78 -10.73
CA ASP A 59 9.74 6.11 -12.03
C ASP A 59 9.26 7.01 -13.18
N ILE A 60 8.16 7.73 -12.97
CA ILE A 60 7.58 8.65 -13.96
C ILE A 60 8.43 9.94 -14.05
N ILE A 61 8.84 10.49 -12.90
CA ILE A 61 9.57 11.77 -12.85
C ILE A 61 10.97 11.65 -13.48
N GLU A 62 11.64 10.51 -13.28
CA GLU A 62 13.03 10.31 -13.68
C GLU A 62 13.17 9.44 -14.94
N ASP A 63 12.05 9.15 -15.63
CA ASP A 63 12.01 8.31 -16.83
C ASP A 63 12.69 6.93 -16.64
N ARG A 64 12.40 6.30 -15.50
CA ARG A 64 12.90 4.95 -15.18
C ARG A 64 12.00 3.90 -15.84
N PRO A 65 12.48 2.64 -16.01
CA PRO A 65 11.63 1.56 -16.49
C PRO A 65 10.37 1.39 -15.63
N ALA A 66 9.25 1.05 -16.26
CA ALA A 66 8.00 0.81 -15.54
C ALA A 66 8.16 -0.29 -14.48
N LEU A 67 7.63 -0.05 -13.28
CA LEU A 67 7.76 -0.95 -12.12
C LEU A 67 9.23 -1.22 -11.76
N SER A 68 10.06 -0.17 -11.74
CA SER A 68 11.52 -0.29 -11.67
C SER A 68 12.00 -1.06 -10.44
N ARG A 69 11.20 -1.11 -9.36
CA ARG A 69 11.52 -1.90 -8.16
C ARG A 69 11.70 -3.40 -8.41
N TRP A 70 11.23 -3.91 -9.54
CA TRP A 70 11.40 -5.31 -9.97
C TRP A 70 12.29 -5.46 -11.21
N HIS A 71 12.78 -4.36 -11.78
CA HIS A 71 13.70 -4.40 -12.90
C HIS A 71 15.11 -4.72 -12.41
N ASP A 72 15.84 -5.62 -13.09
CA ASP A 72 17.12 -6.16 -12.61
C ASP A 72 18.13 -5.07 -12.21
N GLU A 73 18.26 -4.02 -13.02
CA GLU A 73 19.19 -2.91 -12.74
C GLU A 73 18.73 -1.94 -11.64
N TRP A 74 17.45 -1.94 -11.30
CA TRP A 74 16.83 -0.95 -10.40
C TRP A 74 16.36 -1.56 -9.08
N ALA A 75 16.11 -2.87 -9.02
CA ALA A 75 15.79 -3.58 -7.79
C ALA A 75 16.86 -3.42 -6.69
N PRO A 76 18.19 -3.44 -6.98
CA PRO A 76 19.20 -3.14 -5.97
C PRO A 76 19.10 -1.70 -5.44
N LYS A 77 18.83 -0.72 -6.33
CA LYS A 77 18.66 0.69 -5.95
C LYS A 77 17.41 0.88 -5.09
N PHE A 78 16.33 0.15 -5.38
CA PHE A 78 15.13 0.13 -4.55
C PHE A 78 15.44 -0.43 -3.15
N ALA A 79 16.20 -1.52 -3.06
CA ALA A 79 16.60 -2.10 -1.78
C ALA A 79 17.45 -1.12 -0.95
N GLU A 80 18.39 -0.41 -1.58
CA GLU A 80 19.19 0.65 -0.93
C GLU A 80 18.30 1.80 -0.44
N TYR A 81 17.33 2.23 -1.25
CA TYR A 81 16.36 3.25 -0.88
C TYR A 81 15.50 2.84 0.34
N MET A 82 15.01 1.60 0.37
CA MET A 82 14.25 1.07 1.50
C MET A 82 15.13 1.00 2.76
N LYS A 83 16.38 0.55 2.63
CA LYS A 83 17.34 0.52 3.74
C LYS A 83 17.66 1.91 4.27
N GLY A 84 17.82 2.89 3.40
CA GLY A 84 18.05 4.29 3.76
C GLY A 84 16.89 4.92 4.55
N LYS A 85 15.67 4.39 4.38
CA LYS A 85 14.49 4.78 5.18
C LYS A 85 14.32 3.94 6.47
N GLY A 86 15.16 2.94 6.70
CA GLY A 86 15.00 1.99 7.81
C GLY A 86 13.82 1.02 7.62
N LEU A 87 13.45 0.73 6.37
CA LEU A 87 12.28 -0.07 5.99
C LEU A 87 12.64 -1.39 5.28
N ALA A 88 13.92 -1.77 5.31
CA ALA A 88 14.45 -2.99 4.68
C ALA A 88 14.88 -4.02 5.73
#